data_AF-A0A2V5PWU2-F1
#
_entry.id   AF-A0A2V5PWU2-F1
#
_cell.length_a   1.000
_cell.length_b   1.000
_cell.length_c   1.000
_cell.angle_alpha   90.00
_cell.angle_beta   90.00
_cell.angle_gamma   90.00
#
_symmetry.space_group_name_H-M   'P 1'
#
loop_
_entity.id
_entity.type
_entity.pdbx_description
1 polymer ?
#
loop_
_entity_poly.entity_id
_entity_poly.type
_entity_poly.pdbx_seq_one_letter_code
_entity_poly.pdbx_strand_id
1 'polypeptide(L)'
;MPFTTREIESPDPVTRVVAADAKLRHSNDDIGEKMVLNMGPSHPATHGVLRLVLELDGEIITKATPDIGFLHRGDEKIAENMQYNQFVPYTDRLDYLAPLSNNVAYALAVEKLMGWEIPPRGKALRTICCETSRISSHLMGLGAMALDLGAMTVFLYTFTEREKLYNLFELLTGARFTTSYTRVGGQIRDLPETFIPQLGKFLDEFIPSLDECDKLLTRNRIFVDRTKDIGVITKDRAIAYALSGPNLRGSGIEHDLRRKHPYLDYDHYDFDVVIGSAGDCYDRYLVRIEEMRQSVRILRQVIDKLPSGPINVADWKNMTPPKSRVMTKMEELIHHFIVVTEGLDAPPGEIYF
;
A
#
# COMPACT_ATOMS: atom_id res chain seq x y z
N MET A 1 51.28 -33.42 -4.71
CA MET A 1 50.46 -32.94 -3.59
C MET A 1 49.05 -33.46 -3.81
N PRO A 2 48.46 -34.23 -2.87
CA PRO A 2 47.10 -34.73 -3.04
C PRO A 2 46.11 -33.57 -2.92
N PHE A 3 45.20 -33.44 -3.89
CA PHE A 3 44.14 -32.44 -3.86
C PHE A 3 43.13 -32.80 -2.76
N THR A 4 43.03 -31.96 -1.73
CA THR A 4 41.96 -32.05 -0.73
C THR A 4 40.72 -31.36 -1.27
N THR A 5 39.77 -32.15 -1.75
CA THR A 5 38.40 -31.69 -2.05
C THR A 5 37.66 -31.43 -0.73
N ARG A 6 37.12 -30.22 -0.59
CA ARG A 6 36.29 -29.84 0.55
C ARG A 6 34.86 -29.65 0.03
N GLU A 7 33.99 -30.61 0.32
CA GLU A 7 32.56 -30.47 0.05
C GLU A 7 31.98 -29.44 1.02
N ILE A 8 31.30 -28.45 0.45
CA ILE A 8 30.54 -27.46 1.20
C ILE A 8 29.07 -27.77 0.90
N GLU A 9 28.38 -28.34 1.88
CA GLU A 9 26.93 -28.46 1.80
C GLU A 9 26.31 -27.07 1.96
N SER A 10 25.63 -26.61 0.90
CA SER A 10 24.71 -25.48 1.02
C SER A 10 23.53 -25.96 1.88
N PRO A 11 23.16 -25.27 2.97
CA PRO A 11 21.96 -25.61 3.71
C PRO A 11 20.76 -25.30 2.82
N ASP A 12 20.23 -26.33 2.17
CA ASP A 12 18.97 -26.25 1.46
C ASP A 12 17.89 -25.70 2.41
N PRO A 13 16.95 -24.88 1.92
CA PRO A 13 15.86 -24.38 2.75
C PRO A 13 15.07 -25.53 3.40
N VAL A 14 15.02 -26.69 2.76
CA VAL A 14 14.38 -27.91 3.28
C VAL A 14 15.08 -28.45 4.54
N THR A 15 16.40 -28.48 4.59
CA THR A 15 17.15 -28.97 5.78
C THR A 15 17.05 -27.99 6.95
N ARG A 16 16.94 -26.68 6.68
CA ARG A 16 16.58 -25.69 7.72
C ARG A 16 15.17 -25.94 8.28
N VAL A 17 14.20 -26.27 7.43
CA VAL A 17 12.82 -26.56 7.85
C VAL A 17 12.78 -27.77 8.78
N VAL A 18 13.47 -28.85 8.44
CA VAL A 18 13.54 -30.07 9.25
C VAL A 18 14.28 -29.82 10.57
N ALA A 19 15.37 -29.06 10.55
CA ALA A 19 16.13 -28.74 11.76
C ALA A 19 15.36 -27.81 12.72
N ALA A 20 14.55 -26.89 12.19
CA ALA A 20 13.67 -26.04 13.00
C ALA A 20 12.52 -26.84 13.62
N ASP A 21 11.91 -27.76 12.85
CA ASP A 21 10.87 -28.67 13.34
C ASP A 21 11.40 -29.60 14.44
N ALA A 22 12.61 -30.13 14.26
CA ALA A 22 13.27 -30.97 15.26
C ALA A 22 13.60 -30.23 16.57
N LYS A 23 13.92 -28.93 16.49
CA LYS A 23 14.20 -28.10 17.69
C LYS A 23 12.95 -27.76 18.50
N LEU A 24 11.78 -27.73 17.88
CA LEU A 24 10.51 -27.45 18.56
C LEU A 24 9.96 -28.66 19.30
N ARG A 25 10.37 -29.87 18.93
CA ARG A 25 10.01 -31.12 19.61
C ARG A 25 10.88 -31.33 20.85
N HIS A 26 10.59 -30.60 21.93
CA HIS A 26 11.19 -30.88 23.23
C HIS A 26 10.57 -32.14 23.85
N SER A 27 11.42 -33.11 24.20
CA SER A 27 11.08 -34.30 24.96
C SER A 27 10.93 -33.95 26.45
N ASN A 28 9.68 -33.74 26.89
CA ASN A 28 9.15 -34.03 28.25
C ASN A 28 7.91 -33.15 28.48
N ASP A 29 6.72 -33.62 28.08
CA ASP A 29 5.48 -33.34 28.81
C ASP A 29 4.35 -34.22 28.27
N ASP A 30 3.99 -35.22 29.05
CA ASP A 30 2.92 -36.20 28.82
C ASP A 30 1.54 -35.61 29.23
N ILE A 31 1.26 -34.36 28.82
CA ILE A 31 -0.01 -33.65 29.07
C ILE A 31 -0.48 -33.01 27.77
N GLY A 32 -1.29 -33.76 27.01
CA GLY A 32 -1.94 -33.32 25.77
C GLY A 32 -0.96 -33.11 24.62
N GLU A 33 -0.97 -33.98 23.60
CA GLU A 33 -0.08 -33.88 22.45
C GLU A 33 -0.31 -32.55 21.69
N LYS A 34 0.46 -31.52 22.04
CA LYS A 34 0.48 -30.25 21.29
C LYS A 34 0.98 -30.54 19.88
N MET A 35 0.14 -30.29 18.89
CA MET A 35 0.46 -30.51 17.49
C MET A 35 1.12 -29.27 16.91
N VAL A 36 2.32 -29.42 16.35
CA VAL A 36 2.97 -28.37 15.58
C VAL A 36 2.54 -28.50 14.12
N LEU A 37 1.84 -27.51 13.60
CA LEU A 37 1.39 -27.43 12.20
C LEU A 37 2.15 -26.33 11.48
N ASN A 38 2.84 -26.69 10.40
CA ASN A 38 3.51 -25.75 9.51
C ASN A 38 2.58 -25.40 8.34
N MET A 39 2.05 -24.19 8.33
CA MET A 39 1.17 -23.68 7.28
C MET A 39 1.98 -22.78 6.33
N GLY A 40 2.06 -23.15 5.05
CA GLY A 40 2.86 -22.43 4.03
C GLY A 40 4.16 -23.17 3.68
N PRO A 41 5.04 -22.56 2.86
CA PRO A 41 5.04 -21.18 2.37
C PRO A 41 4.09 -20.90 1.20
N SER A 42 3.54 -21.96 0.58
CA SER A 42 2.55 -21.84 -0.50
C SER A 42 1.19 -22.36 0.00
N HIS A 43 0.28 -21.43 0.29
CA HIS A 43 -1.10 -21.76 0.65
C HIS A 43 -2.05 -20.65 0.16
N PRO A 44 -3.26 -20.98 -0.35
CA PRO A 44 -4.20 -19.97 -0.87
C PRO A 44 -4.49 -18.82 0.10
N ALA A 45 -4.70 -19.15 1.38
CA ALA A 45 -4.98 -18.17 2.44
C ALA A 45 -3.77 -17.30 2.86
N THR A 46 -2.56 -17.56 2.34
CA THR A 46 -1.36 -16.78 2.69
C THR A 46 -1.09 -15.62 1.72
N HIS A 47 -2.03 -15.32 0.81
CA HIS A 47 -2.05 -14.19 -0.14
C HIS A 47 -0.66 -13.53 -0.36
N GLY A 48 0.24 -14.30 -0.95
CA GLY A 48 1.67 -14.02 -0.94
C GLY A 48 2.46 -15.27 -0.55
N VAL A 49 3.63 -15.07 0.07
CA VAL A 49 4.49 -16.15 0.56
C VAL A 49 4.72 -15.92 2.04
N LEU A 50 3.99 -16.66 2.87
CA LEU A 50 4.06 -16.59 4.32
C LEU A 50 4.11 -18.00 4.88
N ARG A 51 4.98 -18.21 5.86
CA ARG A 51 5.03 -19.46 6.62
C ARG A 51 4.61 -19.17 8.06
N LEU A 52 3.64 -19.91 8.56
CA LEU A 52 3.14 -19.84 9.92
C LEU A 52 3.41 -21.17 10.61
N VAL A 53 4.27 -21.17 11.63
CA VAL A 53 4.44 -22.33 12.51
C VAL A 53 3.47 -22.17 13.67
N LEU A 54 2.42 -22.99 13.67
CA LEU A 54 1.34 -22.96 14.65
C LEU A 54 1.52 -24.10 15.65
N GLU A 55 1.43 -23.80 16.94
CA GLU A 55 1.33 -24.78 18.01
C GLU A 55 -0.15 -24.87 18.42
N LEU A 56 -0.76 -26.02 18.20
CA LEU A 56 -2.19 -26.27 18.37
C LEU A 56 -2.42 -27.23 19.55
N ASP A 57 -3.45 -26.93 20.34
CA ASP A 57 -4.06 -27.86 21.31
C ASP A 57 -5.49 -28.15 20.83
N GLY A 58 -5.64 -29.24 20.07
CA GLY A 58 -6.86 -29.53 19.31
C GLY A 58 -7.18 -28.43 18.29
N GLU A 59 -8.26 -27.69 18.52
CA GLU A 59 -8.69 -26.57 17.67
C GLU A 59 -8.16 -25.21 18.14
N ILE A 60 -7.54 -25.13 19.32
CA ILE A 60 -7.09 -23.88 19.92
C ILE A 60 -5.63 -23.61 19.53
N ILE A 61 -5.38 -22.42 18.99
CA ILE A 61 -4.02 -21.94 18.71
C ILE A 61 -3.40 -21.44 20.01
N THR A 62 -2.36 -22.12 20.48
CA THR A 62 -1.61 -21.72 21.68
C THR A 62 -0.49 -20.72 21.36
N LYS A 63 0.18 -20.90 20.21
CA LYS A 63 1.24 -20.01 19.73
C LYS A 63 1.29 -20.02 18.22
N ALA A 64 1.58 -18.85 17.65
CA ALA A 64 1.80 -18.67 16.22
C ALA A 64 3.12 -17.93 16.00
N THR A 65 4.04 -18.55 15.28
CA THR A 65 5.34 -17.95 14.93
C THR A 65 5.37 -17.69 13.42
N PRO A 66 5.18 -16.44 12.95
CA PRO A 66 5.29 -16.10 11.54
C PRO A 66 6.77 -16.04 11.12
N ASP A 67 7.12 -16.90 10.17
CA ASP A 67 8.40 -16.89 9.47
C ASP A 67 8.24 -16.07 8.19
N ILE A 68 8.83 -14.87 8.20
CA ILE A 68 8.74 -13.84 7.14
C ILE A 68 10.09 -13.69 6.44
N GLY A 69 10.10 -13.01 5.29
CA GLY A 69 11.34 -12.71 4.55
C GLY A 69 11.54 -13.53 3.28
N PHE A 70 10.61 -14.42 2.91
CA PHE A 70 10.61 -15.09 1.61
C PHE A 70 10.53 -14.12 0.42
N LEU A 71 9.99 -12.92 0.65
CA LEU A 71 9.94 -11.82 -0.33
C LEU A 71 10.90 -10.68 0.01
N HIS A 72 11.90 -10.90 0.88
CA HIS A 72 12.91 -9.89 1.15
C HIS A 72 13.83 -9.73 -0.07
N ARG A 73 13.84 -8.54 -0.66
CA ARG A 73 14.60 -8.21 -1.88
C ARG A 73 15.79 -7.28 -1.63
N GLY A 74 15.99 -6.84 -0.38
CA GLY A 74 17.03 -5.88 -0.04
C GLY A 74 16.81 -4.50 -0.66
N ASP A 75 15.54 -4.06 -0.81
CA ASP A 75 15.21 -2.79 -1.47
C ASP A 75 15.90 -1.59 -0.81
N GLU A 76 16.03 -1.58 0.51
CA GLU A 76 16.77 -0.54 1.26
C GLU A 76 18.25 -0.49 0.85
N LYS A 77 18.88 -1.64 0.64
CA LYS A 77 20.29 -1.71 0.22
C LYS A 77 20.47 -1.30 -1.24
N ILE A 78 19.46 -1.54 -2.07
CA ILE A 78 19.43 -1.07 -3.45
C ILE A 78 19.26 0.46 -3.48
N ALA A 79 18.45 1.01 -2.58
CA ALA A 79 18.23 2.45 -2.47
C ALA A 79 19.53 3.22 -2.23
N GLU A 80 20.45 2.68 -1.42
CA GLU A 80 21.77 3.31 -1.16
C GLU A 80 22.62 3.52 -2.43
N ASN A 81 22.43 2.68 -3.46
CA ASN A 81 23.22 2.72 -4.69
C ASN A 81 22.49 3.42 -5.86
N MET A 82 21.30 3.98 -5.61
CA MET A 82 20.47 4.59 -6.65
C MET A 82 20.22 6.07 -6.37
N GLN A 83 20.02 6.83 -7.45
CA GLN A 83 19.56 8.21 -7.34
C GLN A 83 18.09 8.25 -6.90
N TYR A 84 17.68 9.36 -6.30
CA TYR A 84 16.32 9.53 -5.76
C TYR A 84 15.21 9.18 -6.76
N ASN A 85 15.31 9.67 -8.02
CA ASN A 85 14.31 9.39 -9.04
C ASN A 85 14.44 7.99 -9.67
N GLN A 86 15.63 7.37 -9.63
CA GLN A 86 15.84 6.00 -10.07
C GLN A 86 15.22 4.97 -9.11
N PHE A 87 15.05 5.34 -7.84
CA PHE A 87 14.44 4.47 -6.83
C PHE A 87 12.91 4.46 -6.85
N VAL A 88 12.24 5.47 -7.44
CA VAL A 88 10.76 5.54 -7.53
C VAL A 88 10.09 4.26 -8.07
N PRO A 89 10.62 3.56 -9.10
CA PRO A 89 10.03 2.30 -9.56
C PRO A 89 10.07 1.16 -8.53
N TYR A 90 10.94 1.24 -7.51
CA TYR A 90 10.96 0.29 -6.40
C TYR A 90 9.86 0.61 -5.38
N THR A 91 9.50 1.89 -5.18
CA THR A 91 8.42 2.26 -4.26
C THR A 91 7.05 1.77 -4.74
N ASP A 92 6.83 1.66 -6.06
CA ASP A 92 5.66 0.98 -6.65
C ASP A 92 5.53 -0.49 -6.21
N ARG A 93 6.63 -1.15 -5.83
CA ARG A 93 6.70 -2.59 -5.58
C ARG A 93 6.70 -2.96 -4.10
N LEU A 94 6.77 -1.98 -3.21
CA LEU A 94 6.72 -2.20 -1.76
C LEU A 94 5.31 -2.64 -1.34
N ASP A 95 4.32 -1.78 -1.54
CA ASP A 95 2.91 -2.16 -1.55
C ASP A 95 2.37 -2.10 -3.00
N TYR A 96 2.32 -3.27 -3.63
CA TYR A 96 1.84 -3.42 -5.00
C TYR A 96 0.32 -3.25 -5.15
N LEU A 97 -0.44 -3.06 -4.06
CA LEU A 97 -1.87 -2.76 -4.11
C LEU A 97 -2.14 -1.26 -4.29
N ALA A 98 -1.27 -0.41 -3.74
CA ALA A 98 -1.41 1.06 -3.73
C ALA A 98 -0.15 1.80 -4.25
N PRO A 99 0.35 1.47 -5.46
CA PRO A 99 1.63 1.96 -5.98
C PRO A 99 1.73 3.50 -6.04
N LEU A 100 0.66 4.19 -6.47
CA LEU A 100 0.69 5.65 -6.57
C LEU A 100 0.84 6.31 -5.19
N SER A 101 0.21 5.75 -4.15
CA SER A 101 0.30 6.30 -2.80
C SER A 101 1.72 6.16 -2.21
N ASN A 102 2.41 5.05 -2.49
CA ASN A 102 3.81 4.86 -2.06
C ASN A 102 4.74 5.86 -2.74
N ASN A 103 4.57 6.06 -4.05
CA ASN A 103 5.36 7.04 -4.79
C ASN A 103 5.17 8.46 -4.24
N VAL A 104 3.94 8.79 -3.83
CA VAL A 104 3.63 10.07 -3.21
C VAL A 104 4.30 10.19 -1.84
N ALA A 105 4.22 9.17 -0.99
CA ALA A 105 4.87 9.20 0.32
C ALA A 105 6.40 9.37 0.20
N TYR A 106 7.03 8.63 -0.71
CA TYR A 106 8.47 8.76 -0.98
C TYR A 106 8.84 10.14 -1.54
N ALA A 107 8.08 10.64 -2.53
CA ALA A 107 8.32 11.97 -3.10
C ALA A 107 8.19 13.07 -2.04
N LEU A 108 7.19 12.99 -1.16
CA LEU A 108 6.98 13.95 -0.07
C LEU A 108 8.13 13.95 0.94
N ALA A 109 8.67 12.77 1.27
CA ALA A 109 9.82 12.67 2.17
C ALA A 109 11.06 13.38 1.58
N VAL A 110 11.34 13.15 0.29
CA VAL A 110 12.47 13.81 -0.40
C VAL A 110 12.22 15.31 -0.59
N GLU A 111 11.00 15.73 -0.92
CA GLU A 111 10.64 17.15 -1.07
C GLU A 111 10.74 17.91 0.25
N LYS A 112 10.36 17.30 1.36
CA LYS A 112 10.54 17.86 2.72
C LYS A 112 12.03 18.04 3.04
N LEU A 113 12.89 17.15 2.55
CA LEU A 113 14.34 17.23 2.69
C LEU A 113 14.94 18.36 1.85
N MET A 114 14.41 18.58 0.66
CA MET A 114 14.78 19.69 -0.21
C MET A 114 14.18 21.04 0.22
N GLY A 115 13.18 21.05 1.10
CA GLY A 115 12.41 22.24 1.45
C GLY A 115 11.56 22.76 0.28
N TRP A 116 11.14 21.89 -0.64
CA TRP A 116 10.34 22.26 -1.80
C TRP A 116 8.85 22.22 -1.49
N GLU A 117 8.13 23.23 -1.98
CA GLU A 117 6.68 23.24 -1.98
C GLU A 117 6.13 23.06 -3.40
N ILE A 118 5.25 22.07 -3.55
CA ILE A 118 4.62 21.73 -4.83
C ILE A 118 3.51 22.74 -5.14
N PRO A 119 3.31 23.10 -6.41
CA PRO A 119 2.15 23.89 -6.83
C PRO A 119 0.79 23.28 -6.41
N PRO A 120 -0.26 24.10 -6.20
CA PRO A 120 -1.59 23.62 -5.80
C PRO A 120 -2.18 22.54 -6.72
N ARG A 121 -1.95 22.66 -8.04
CA ARG A 121 -2.39 21.64 -9.01
C ARG A 121 -1.67 20.32 -8.79
N GLY A 122 -0.35 20.35 -8.62
CA GLY A 122 0.44 19.17 -8.32
C GLY A 122 -0.01 18.47 -7.03
N LYS A 123 -0.38 19.24 -5.99
CA LYS A 123 -0.94 18.69 -4.74
C LYS A 123 -2.29 17.99 -5.00
N ALA A 124 -3.22 18.63 -5.70
CA ALA A 124 -4.52 18.06 -6.05
C ALA A 124 -4.43 16.79 -6.91
N LEU A 125 -3.45 16.70 -7.83
CA LEU A 125 -3.23 15.47 -8.59
C LEU A 125 -2.76 14.31 -7.70
N ARG A 126 -1.90 14.59 -6.71
CA ARG A 126 -1.45 13.56 -5.77
C ARG A 126 -2.57 13.11 -4.85
N THR A 127 -3.46 14.01 -4.41
CA THR A 127 -4.62 13.60 -3.60
C THR A 127 -5.56 12.69 -4.40
N ILE A 128 -5.81 12.97 -5.69
CA ILE A 128 -6.54 12.05 -6.58
C ILE A 128 -5.85 10.68 -6.65
N CYS A 129 -4.53 10.66 -6.85
CA CYS A 129 -3.75 9.42 -6.94
C CYS A 129 -3.79 8.61 -5.63
N CYS A 130 -3.71 9.28 -4.47
CA CYS A 130 -3.78 8.65 -3.16
C CYS A 130 -5.16 8.05 -2.88
N GLU A 131 -6.23 8.80 -3.11
CA GLU A 131 -7.60 8.33 -2.82
C GLU A 131 -8.05 7.24 -3.81
N THR A 132 -7.69 7.32 -5.09
CA THR A 132 -7.95 6.23 -6.04
C THR A 132 -7.16 4.95 -5.70
N SER A 133 -5.92 5.09 -5.24
CA SER A 133 -5.12 3.95 -4.75
C SER A 133 -5.69 3.35 -3.47
N ARG A 134 -6.21 4.19 -2.57
CA ARG A 134 -6.89 3.74 -1.34
C ARG A 134 -8.10 2.88 -1.68
N ILE A 135 -8.95 3.31 -2.62
CA ILE A 135 -10.09 2.53 -3.09
C ILE A 135 -9.61 1.18 -3.68
N SER A 136 -8.59 1.18 -4.54
CA SER A 136 -8.03 -0.07 -5.12
C SER A 136 -7.51 -1.04 -4.06
N SER A 137 -6.80 -0.53 -3.05
CA SER A 137 -6.27 -1.33 -1.94
C SER A 137 -7.38 -1.91 -1.07
N HIS A 138 -8.39 -1.10 -0.72
CA HIS A 138 -9.54 -1.57 0.05
C HIS A 138 -10.40 -2.58 -0.71
N LEU A 139 -10.59 -2.43 -2.03
CA LEU A 139 -11.29 -3.42 -2.85
C LEU A 139 -10.59 -4.77 -2.84
N MET A 140 -9.25 -4.79 -2.97
CA MET A 140 -8.50 -6.03 -2.84
C MET A 140 -8.61 -6.61 -1.43
N GLY A 141 -8.41 -5.79 -0.39
CA GLY A 141 -8.50 -6.26 1.00
C GLY A 141 -9.88 -6.83 1.35
N LEU A 142 -10.94 -6.21 0.84
CA LEU A 142 -12.32 -6.69 0.95
C LEU A 142 -12.53 -7.99 0.18
N GLY A 143 -12.13 -8.03 -1.09
CA GLY A 143 -12.30 -9.21 -1.93
C GLY A 143 -11.55 -10.42 -1.39
N ALA A 144 -10.29 -10.24 -0.99
CA ALA A 144 -9.45 -11.29 -0.41
C ALA A 144 -10.06 -11.84 0.90
N MET A 145 -10.46 -10.95 1.81
CA MET A 145 -11.12 -11.35 3.06
C MET A 145 -12.42 -12.12 2.79
N ALA A 146 -13.22 -11.70 1.82
CA ALA A 146 -14.44 -12.39 1.42
C ALA A 146 -14.12 -13.78 0.82
N LEU A 147 -13.10 -13.88 -0.03
CA LEU A 147 -12.68 -15.13 -0.66
C LEU A 147 -12.20 -16.16 0.36
N ASP A 148 -11.36 -15.74 1.33
CA ASP A 148 -10.85 -16.61 2.39
C ASP A 148 -11.95 -17.13 3.32
N LEU A 149 -13.04 -16.38 3.47
CA LEU A 149 -14.24 -16.79 4.20
C LEU A 149 -15.21 -17.62 3.33
N GLY A 150 -14.92 -17.82 2.04
CA GLY A 150 -15.68 -18.65 1.10
C GLY A 150 -16.63 -17.88 0.17
N ALA A 151 -16.70 -16.56 0.25
CA ALA A 151 -17.56 -15.71 -0.58
C ALA A 151 -16.88 -15.29 -1.89
N MET A 152 -16.79 -16.21 -2.84
CA MET A 152 -16.12 -16.00 -4.14
C MET A 152 -16.79 -14.91 -5.01
N THR A 153 -18.11 -14.76 -4.95
CA THR A 153 -18.83 -13.79 -5.80
C THR A 153 -18.40 -12.35 -5.54
N VAL A 154 -18.20 -11.98 -4.27
CA VAL A 154 -17.79 -10.62 -3.89
C VAL A 154 -16.37 -10.32 -4.37
N PHE A 155 -15.49 -11.32 -4.37
CA PHE A 155 -14.15 -11.19 -4.95
C PHE A 155 -14.22 -10.81 -6.44
N LEU A 156 -15.11 -11.43 -7.22
CA LEU A 156 -15.27 -11.09 -8.64
C LEU A 156 -15.82 -9.67 -8.85
N TYR A 157 -16.82 -9.25 -8.05
CA TYR A 157 -17.40 -7.90 -8.16
C TYR A 157 -16.40 -6.80 -7.77
N THR A 158 -15.62 -7.02 -6.71
CA THR A 158 -14.56 -6.09 -6.33
C THR A 158 -13.47 -6.00 -7.40
N PHE A 159 -13.15 -7.10 -8.09
CA PHE A 159 -12.22 -7.10 -9.21
C PHE A 159 -12.74 -6.38 -10.46
N THR A 160 -14.03 -6.46 -10.76
CA THR A 160 -14.60 -5.71 -11.89
C THR A 160 -14.48 -4.20 -11.68
N GLU A 161 -14.71 -3.71 -10.45
CA GLU A 161 -14.51 -2.29 -10.14
C GLU A 161 -13.03 -1.91 -10.11
N ARG A 162 -12.17 -2.81 -9.63
CA ARG A 162 -10.72 -2.60 -9.65
C ARG A 162 -10.15 -2.55 -11.06
N GLU A 163 -10.73 -3.28 -12.01
CA GLU A 163 -10.35 -3.21 -13.42
C GLU A 163 -10.64 -1.84 -14.03
N LYS A 164 -11.78 -1.23 -13.68
CA LYS A 164 -12.09 0.15 -14.11
C LYS A 164 -11.06 1.15 -13.58
N LEU A 165 -10.61 0.99 -12.34
CA LEU A 165 -9.51 1.78 -11.78
C LEU A 165 -8.19 1.56 -12.53
N TYR A 166 -7.88 0.33 -12.95
CA TYR A 166 -6.68 0.07 -13.74
C TYR A 166 -6.71 0.73 -15.12
N ASN A 167 -7.87 0.81 -15.77
CA ASN A 167 -8.01 1.57 -17.00
C ASN A 167 -7.72 3.07 -16.77
N LEU A 168 -8.12 3.63 -15.62
CA LEU A 168 -7.77 5.00 -15.24
C LEU A 168 -6.28 5.17 -14.97
N PHE A 169 -5.63 4.22 -14.29
CA PHE A 169 -4.18 4.25 -14.05
C PHE A 169 -3.37 4.12 -15.34
N GLU A 170 -3.84 3.30 -16.28
CA GLU A 170 -3.26 3.17 -17.61
C GLU A 170 -3.43 4.47 -18.41
N LEU A 171 -4.59 5.12 -18.35
CA LEU A 171 -4.79 6.42 -18.99
C LEU A 171 -3.82 7.48 -18.45
N LEU A 172 -3.56 7.45 -17.14
CA LEU A 172 -2.72 8.42 -16.44
C LEU A 172 -1.22 8.17 -16.64
N THR A 173 -0.78 6.91 -16.66
CA THR A 173 0.65 6.54 -16.67
C THR A 173 1.13 5.79 -17.89
N GLY A 174 0.22 5.11 -18.60
CA GLY A 174 0.53 4.11 -19.60
C GLY A 174 0.84 2.72 -19.03
N ALA A 175 0.72 2.53 -17.71
CA ALA A 175 0.93 1.25 -17.04
C ALA A 175 -0.22 0.96 -16.06
N ARG A 176 -0.52 -0.33 -15.88
CA ARG A 176 -1.64 -0.76 -15.02
C ARG A 176 -1.28 -0.92 -13.55
N PHE A 177 -0.09 -1.47 -13.27
CA PHE A 177 0.37 -1.79 -11.92
C PHE A 177 1.60 -0.98 -11.50
N THR A 178 2.66 -0.98 -12.29
CA THR A 178 3.90 -0.24 -11.98
C THR A 178 3.84 1.14 -12.60
N THR A 179 3.28 2.09 -11.85
CA THR A 179 2.83 3.39 -12.36
C THR A 179 3.94 4.43 -12.50
N SER A 180 4.89 4.47 -11.54
CA SER A 180 6.03 5.42 -11.49
C SER A 180 5.69 6.85 -11.93
N TYR A 181 4.48 7.30 -11.58
CA TYR A 181 3.89 8.55 -12.08
C TYR A 181 4.44 9.77 -11.35
N THR A 182 4.41 9.70 -10.02
CA THR A 182 4.92 10.74 -9.14
C THR A 182 6.43 10.70 -9.17
N ARG A 183 7.06 11.87 -9.34
CA ARG A 183 8.51 12.05 -9.25
C ARG A 183 8.80 13.04 -8.14
N VAL A 184 10.04 13.03 -7.66
CA VAL A 184 10.48 14.04 -6.70
C VAL A 184 10.37 15.42 -7.37
N GLY A 185 9.61 16.33 -6.76
CA GLY A 185 9.32 17.67 -7.28
C GLY A 185 8.07 17.80 -8.15
N GLY A 186 7.25 16.75 -8.30
CA GLY A 186 5.96 16.83 -9.00
C GLY A 186 5.48 15.51 -9.62
N GLN A 187 5.12 15.54 -10.89
CA GLN A 187 4.64 14.40 -11.68
C GLN A 187 5.29 14.39 -13.07
N ILE A 188 5.28 13.21 -13.71
CA ILE A 188 5.84 13.05 -15.06
C ILE A 188 5.03 13.77 -16.16
N ARG A 189 3.71 13.82 -16.04
CA ARG A 189 2.79 14.42 -17.02
C ARG A 189 1.53 14.91 -16.34
N ASP A 190 0.84 15.88 -16.94
CA ASP A 190 -0.47 16.33 -16.47
C ASP A 190 -1.57 15.33 -16.86
N LEU A 191 -2.77 15.49 -16.30
CA LEU A 191 -3.93 14.67 -16.62
C LEU A 191 -4.33 14.83 -18.10
N PRO A 192 -4.63 13.73 -18.81
CA PRO A 192 -5.26 13.83 -20.12
C PRO A 192 -6.70 14.35 -19.98
N GLU A 193 -7.20 15.05 -21.00
CA GLU A 193 -8.53 15.68 -20.99
C GLU A 193 -9.67 14.66 -20.74
N THR A 194 -9.48 13.41 -21.15
CA THR A 194 -10.44 12.32 -20.97
C THR A 194 -10.48 11.74 -19.56
N PHE A 195 -9.50 12.04 -18.69
CA PHE A 195 -9.39 11.45 -17.36
C PHE A 195 -10.53 11.88 -16.43
N ILE A 196 -10.78 13.19 -16.34
CA ILE A 196 -11.77 13.74 -15.40
C ILE A 196 -13.19 13.22 -15.71
N PRO A 197 -13.66 13.20 -16.97
CA PRO A 197 -14.95 12.61 -17.31
C PRO A 197 -15.05 11.12 -17.00
N GLN A 198 -13.99 10.34 -17.22
CA GLN A 198 -13.98 8.91 -16.92
C GLN A 198 -13.96 8.63 -15.41
N LEU A 199 -13.19 9.42 -14.65
CA LEU A 199 -13.20 9.35 -13.19
C LEU A 199 -14.60 9.71 -12.65
N GLY A 200 -15.25 10.74 -13.16
CA GLY A 200 -16.63 11.09 -12.80
C GLY A 200 -17.60 9.92 -12.99
N LYS A 201 -17.58 9.29 -14.18
CA LYS A 201 -18.40 8.09 -14.45
C LYS A 201 -18.11 6.95 -13.48
N PHE A 202 -16.84 6.68 -13.20
CA PHE A 202 -16.45 5.66 -12.22
C PHE A 202 -17.03 5.97 -10.84
N LEU A 203 -16.93 7.21 -10.35
CA LEU A 203 -17.45 7.58 -9.04
C LEU A 203 -18.97 7.43 -8.92
N ASP A 204 -19.71 7.65 -10.02
CA ASP A 204 -21.16 7.49 -10.05
C ASP A 204 -21.58 6.01 -10.07
N GLU A 205 -20.86 5.15 -10.78
CA GLU A 205 -21.11 3.70 -10.82
C GLU A 205 -20.63 2.98 -9.56
N PHE A 206 -19.57 3.48 -8.93
CA PHE A 206 -18.88 2.78 -7.85
C PHE A 206 -19.70 2.68 -6.56
N ILE A 207 -20.45 3.72 -6.19
CA ILE A 207 -21.27 3.70 -4.95
C ILE A 207 -22.35 2.59 -5.01
N PRO A 208 -23.17 2.49 -6.08
CA PRO A 208 -24.11 1.37 -6.22
C PRO A 208 -23.43 0.00 -6.16
N SER A 209 -22.29 -0.19 -6.86
CA SER A 209 -21.55 -1.45 -6.85
C SER A 209 -21.01 -1.79 -5.45
N LEU A 210 -20.54 -0.79 -4.71
CA LEU A 210 -20.07 -0.95 -3.33
C LEU A 210 -21.22 -1.33 -2.40
N ASP A 211 -22.38 -0.67 -2.53
CA ASP A 211 -23.56 -0.97 -1.72
C ASP A 211 -24.14 -2.36 -2.01
N GLU A 212 -24.03 -2.86 -3.24
CA GLU A 212 -24.35 -4.25 -3.58
C GLU A 212 -23.40 -5.23 -2.87
N CYS A 213 -22.09 -4.97 -2.90
CA CYS A 213 -21.11 -5.78 -2.18
C CYS A 213 -21.33 -5.76 -0.66
N ASP A 214 -21.63 -4.58 -0.11
CA ASP A 214 -21.94 -4.38 1.31
C ASP A 214 -23.20 -5.15 1.72
N LYS A 215 -24.27 -5.09 0.92
CA LYS A 215 -25.53 -5.81 1.17
C LYS A 215 -25.34 -7.33 1.21
N LEU A 216 -24.44 -7.88 0.41
CA LEU A 216 -24.13 -9.32 0.37
C LEU A 216 -23.36 -9.80 1.62
N LEU A 217 -22.60 -8.94 2.27
CA LEU A 217 -21.71 -9.30 3.38
C LEU A 217 -22.21 -8.84 4.74
N THR A 218 -22.57 -7.57 4.90
CA THR A 218 -22.82 -6.93 6.20
C THR A 218 -24.00 -7.54 6.96
N ARG A 219 -25.04 -7.97 6.25
CA ARG A 219 -26.22 -8.65 6.85
C ARG A 219 -26.14 -10.17 6.81
N ASN A 220 -25.09 -10.73 6.21
CA ASN A 220 -24.96 -12.16 6.10
C ASN A 220 -24.53 -12.75 7.45
N ARG A 221 -25.40 -13.60 8.02
CA ARG A 221 -25.16 -14.25 9.31
C ARG A 221 -23.84 -15.02 9.33
N ILE A 222 -23.49 -15.74 8.24
CA ILE A 222 -22.25 -16.51 8.17
C ILE A 222 -21.03 -15.57 8.27
N PHE A 223 -21.09 -14.42 7.59
CA PHE A 223 -20.00 -13.46 7.61
C PHE A 223 -19.85 -12.83 9.00
N VAL A 224 -20.96 -12.42 9.60
CA VAL A 224 -20.98 -11.86 10.97
C VAL A 224 -20.47 -12.87 11.98
N ASP A 225 -20.97 -14.11 11.98
CA ASP A 225 -20.54 -15.18 12.90
C ASP A 225 -19.04 -15.51 12.76
N ARG A 226 -18.43 -15.23 11.60
CA ARG A 226 -17.01 -15.49 11.28
C ARG A 226 -16.10 -14.27 11.40
N THR A 227 -16.62 -13.10 11.76
CA THR A 227 -15.82 -11.85 11.84
C THR A 227 -16.06 -11.09 13.14
N LYS A 228 -17.27 -11.18 13.68
CA LYS A 228 -17.63 -10.58 14.95
C LYS A 228 -16.96 -11.33 16.10
N ASP A 229 -16.44 -10.58 17.08
CA ASP A 229 -15.74 -11.11 18.25
C ASP A 229 -14.45 -11.90 17.95
N ILE A 230 -13.96 -11.87 16.70
CA ILE A 230 -12.70 -12.50 16.29
C ILE A 230 -11.60 -11.46 16.16
N GLY A 231 -10.44 -11.78 16.73
CA GLY A 231 -9.25 -10.93 16.64
C GLY A 231 -9.43 -9.57 17.31
N VAL A 232 -10.10 -9.54 18.46
CA VAL A 232 -10.37 -8.32 19.23
C VAL A 232 -9.07 -7.68 19.72
N ILE A 233 -8.86 -6.41 19.37
CA ILE A 233 -7.70 -5.64 19.79
C ILE A 233 -8.17 -4.49 20.69
N THR A 234 -7.74 -4.52 21.95
CA THR A 234 -7.97 -3.42 22.91
C THR A 234 -7.14 -2.19 22.54
N LYS A 235 -7.64 -0.99 22.86
CA LYS A 235 -6.95 0.30 22.61
C LYS A 235 -5.49 0.31 23.09
N ASP A 236 -5.25 -0.15 24.31
CA ASP A 236 -3.90 -0.14 24.91
C ASP A 236 -2.93 -1.04 24.14
N ARG A 237 -3.37 -2.22 23.72
CA ARG A 237 -2.58 -3.13 22.89
C ARG A 237 -2.33 -2.58 21.49
N ALA A 238 -3.32 -1.92 20.88
CA ALA A 238 -3.16 -1.30 19.57
C ALA A 238 -2.04 -0.24 19.59
N ILE A 239 -1.97 0.56 20.66
CA ILE A 239 -0.91 1.55 20.87
C ILE A 239 0.42 0.86 21.17
N ALA A 240 0.44 -0.12 22.08
CA ALA A 240 1.66 -0.81 22.47
C ALA A 240 2.34 -1.55 21.30
N TYR A 241 1.55 -2.07 20.35
CA TYR A 241 2.05 -2.75 19.15
C TYR A 241 2.24 -1.81 17.95
N ALA A 242 2.06 -0.50 18.14
CA ALA A 242 2.16 0.52 17.09
C ALA A 242 1.31 0.20 15.84
N LEU A 243 0.09 -0.33 16.04
CA LEU A 243 -0.83 -0.58 14.94
C LEU A 243 -1.29 0.74 14.33
N SER A 244 -1.48 0.76 13.01
CA SER A 244 -1.85 1.97 12.26
C SER A 244 -3.07 1.74 11.34
N GLY A 245 -3.61 2.85 10.82
CA GLY A 245 -4.69 2.83 9.83
C GLY A 245 -6.00 2.20 10.33
N PRO A 246 -6.70 1.41 9.49
CA PRO A 246 -7.98 0.79 9.85
C PRO A 246 -7.91 -0.14 11.08
N ASN A 247 -6.75 -0.74 11.36
CA ASN A 247 -6.59 -1.60 12.55
C ASN A 247 -6.62 -0.79 13.85
N LEU A 248 -6.02 0.40 13.85
CA LEU A 248 -6.04 1.32 14.98
C LEU A 248 -7.43 1.95 15.16
N ARG A 249 -8.03 2.42 14.06
CA ARG A 249 -9.37 3.02 14.06
C ARG A 249 -10.48 2.04 14.43
N GLY A 250 -10.38 0.78 13.97
CA GLY A 250 -11.31 -0.28 14.35
C GLY A 250 -11.33 -0.53 15.86
N SER A 251 -10.18 -0.33 16.54
CA SER A 251 -10.06 -0.46 18.00
C SER A 251 -10.65 0.75 18.77
N GLY A 252 -11.20 1.76 18.08
CA GLY A 252 -11.82 2.93 18.68
C GLY A 252 -10.86 4.05 19.09
N ILE A 253 -9.70 4.14 18.44
CA ILE A 253 -8.76 5.26 18.57
C ILE A 253 -8.91 6.20 17.37
N GLU A 254 -9.26 7.45 17.64
CA GLU A 254 -9.37 8.49 16.63
C GLU A 254 -7.97 9.00 16.23
N HIS A 255 -7.36 8.33 15.26
CA HIS A 255 -6.06 8.71 14.72
C HIS A 255 -6.05 8.50 13.20
N ASP A 256 -6.10 9.61 12.45
CA ASP A 256 -5.86 9.67 11.01
C ASP A 256 -4.81 10.74 10.74
N LEU A 257 -3.74 10.37 10.02
CA LEU A 257 -2.68 11.30 9.63
C LEU A 257 -3.22 12.45 8.80
N ARG A 258 -4.21 12.22 7.93
CA ARG A 258 -4.78 13.26 7.07
C ARG A 258 -5.48 14.39 7.83
N ARG A 259 -5.92 14.14 9.08
CA ARG A 259 -6.52 15.16 9.96
C ARG A 259 -5.53 15.70 11.01
N LYS A 260 -4.68 14.83 11.58
CA LYS A 260 -3.75 15.24 12.65
C LYS A 260 -2.48 15.91 12.12
N HIS A 261 -1.95 15.39 11.02
CA HIS A 261 -0.74 15.89 10.35
C HIS A 261 -1.01 15.99 8.85
N PRO A 262 -1.85 16.96 8.45
CA PRO A 262 -2.31 17.10 7.08
C PRO A 262 -1.15 17.33 6.11
N TYR A 263 -1.22 16.65 4.97
CA TYR A 263 -0.28 16.75 3.85
C TYR A 263 -1.06 16.99 2.55
N LEU A 264 -0.42 17.50 1.49
CA LEU A 264 -1.04 17.70 0.16
C LEU A 264 -2.41 18.43 0.17
N ASP A 265 -2.64 19.29 1.16
CA ASP A 265 -3.86 20.07 1.37
C ASP A 265 -5.12 19.24 1.75
N TYR A 266 -4.95 18.11 2.44
CA TYR A 266 -6.08 17.35 3.01
C TYR A 266 -6.99 18.18 3.95
N ASP A 267 -6.51 19.30 4.48
CA ASP A 267 -7.27 20.24 5.32
C ASP A 267 -8.42 20.95 4.59
N HIS A 268 -8.35 21.07 3.26
CA HIS A 268 -9.36 21.78 2.47
C HIS A 268 -10.53 20.91 2.02
N TYR A 269 -10.51 19.62 2.38
CA TYR A 269 -11.52 18.64 2.02
C TYR A 269 -12.33 18.18 3.24
N ASP A 270 -13.63 18.10 3.07
CA ASP A 270 -14.56 17.66 4.11
C ASP A 270 -14.77 16.15 4.02
N PHE A 271 -14.23 15.42 5.00
CA PHE A 271 -14.44 13.99 5.17
C PHE A 271 -14.51 13.60 6.64
N ASP A 272 -15.23 12.52 6.91
CA ASP A 272 -15.43 12.01 8.26
C ASP A 272 -14.44 10.89 8.56
N VAL A 273 -13.85 10.88 9.77
CA VAL A 273 -12.96 9.80 10.21
C VAL A 273 -13.80 8.71 10.86
N VAL A 274 -13.77 7.53 10.28
CA VAL A 274 -14.58 6.39 10.72
C VAL A 274 -13.86 5.66 11.86
N ILE A 275 -14.58 5.38 12.94
CA ILE A 275 -14.05 4.63 14.09
C ILE A 275 -14.89 3.38 14.35
N GLY A 276 -14.23 2.29 14.74
CA GLY A 276 -14.88 1.10 15.26
C GLY A 276 -15.16 1.21 16.76
N SER A 277 -15.93 0.27 17.29
CA SER A 277 -16.38 0.29 18.69
C SER A 277 -15.78 -0.86 19.51
N ALA A 278 -15.74 -2.06 18.93
CA ALA A 278 -15.33 -3.30 19.58
C ALA A 278 -13.87 -3.68 19.28
N GLY A 279 -13.31 -3.27 18.13
CA GLY A 279 -11.96 -3.65 17.73
C GLY A 279 -11.82 -5.05 17.15
N ASP A 280 -12.92 -5.65 16.71
CA ASP A 280 -12.94 -6.96 16.06
C ASP A 280 -12.62 -6.88 14.55
N CYS A 281 -12.63 -8.03 13.86
CA CYS A 281 -12.44 -8.07 12.41
C CYS A 281 -13.61 -7.39 11.66
N TYR A 282 -14.84 -7.47 12.19
CA TYR A 282 -16.03 -6.90 11.58
C TYR A 282 -16.00 -5.37 11.55
N ASP A 283 -15.65 -4.72 12.65
CA ASP A 283 -15.49 -3.26 12.71
C ASP A 283 -14.39 -2.77 11.75
N ARG A 284 -13.28 -3.51 11.65
CA ARG A 284 -12.20 -3.19 10.70
C ARG A 284 -12.62 -3.36 9.25
N TYR A 285 -13.56 -4.25 8.97
CA TYR A 285 -14.17 -4.40 7.66
C TYR A 285 -15.08 -3.21 7.35
N LEU A 286 -15.97 -2.82 8.29
CA LEU A 286 -16.87 -1.68 8.13
C LEU A 286 -16.11 -0.36 7.96
N VAL A 287 -15.04 -0.16 8.72
CA VAL A 287 -14.15 1.02 8.59
C VAL A 287 -13.60 1.12 7.17
N ARG A 288 -13.18 0.01 6.54
CA ARG A 288 -12.67 0.03 5.16
C ARG A 288 -13.76 0.34 4.13
N ILE A 289 -14.97 -0.18 4.31
CA ILE A 289 -16.10 0.14 3.43
C ILE A 289 -16.42 1.62 3.50
N GLU A 290 -16.55 2.16 4.71
CA GLU A 290 -16.90 3.56 4.90
C GLU A 290 -15.76 4.48 4.45
N GLU A 291 -14.49 4.08 4.64
CA GLU A 291 -13.34 4.79 4.06
C GLU A 291 -13.41 4.88 2.53
N MET A 292 -13.89 3.85 1.84
CA MET A 292 -14.11 3.93 0.38
C MET A 292 -15.18 4.97 0.03
N ARG A 293 -16.28 5.06 0.79
CA ARG A 293 -17.31 6.11 0.61
C ARG A 293 -16.75 7.51 0.85
N GLN A 294 -15.96 7.69 1.91
CA GLN A 294 -15.29 8.97 2.19
C GLN A 294 -14.25 9.31 1.12
N SER A 295 -13.54 8.33 0.55
CA SER A 295 -12.60 8.53 -0.55
C SER A 295 -13.31 9.07 -1.80
N VAL A 296 -14.49 8.53 -2.13
CA VAL A 296 -15.33 9.03 -3.24
C VAL A 296 -15.77 10.48 -2.98
N ARG A 297 -16.15 10.80 -1.74
CA ARG A 297 -16.52 12.16 -1.34
C ARG A 297 -15.35 13.14 -1.50
N ILE A 298 -14.14 12.76 -1.10
CA ILE A 298 -12.93 13.57 -1.31
C ILE A 298 -12.67 13.75 -2.81
N LEU A 299 -12.70 12.68 -3.59
CA LEU A 299 -12.45 12.74 -5.04
C LEU A 299 -13.40 13.71 -5.77
N ARG A 300 -14.69 13.71 -5.43
CA ARG A 300 -15.65 14.67 -6.00
C ARG A 300 -15.27 16.12 -5.66
N GLN A 301 -14.92 16.40 -4.42
CA GLN A 301 -14.49 17.75 -4.00
C GLN A 301 -13.19 18.20 -4.69
N VAL A 302 -12.25 17.27 -4.91
CA VAL A 302 -10.98 17.58 -5.61
C VAL A 302 -11.24 17.90 -7.08
N ILE A 303 -12.15 17.17 -7.74
CA ILE A 303 -12.53 17.43 -9.12
C ILE A 303 -13.17 18.82 -9.26
N ASP A 304 -14.09 19.17 -8.35
CA ASP A 304 -14.80 20.46 -8.38
C ASP A 304 -13.86 21.66 -8.12
N LYS A 305 -12.85 21.48 -7.25
CA LYS A 305 -11.90 22.53 -6.86
C LYS A 305 -10.57 22.49 -7.61
N LEU A 306 -10.47 21.74 -8.72
CA LEU A 306 -9.19 21.50 -9.39
C LEU A 306 -8.56 22.81 -9.91
N PRO A 307 -7.42 23.26 -9.37
CA PRO A 307 -6.81 24.50 -9.83
C PRO A 307 -6.08 24.29 -11.18
N SER A 308 -6.10 25.33 -12.00
CA SER A 308 -5.21 25.43 -13.16
C SER A 308 -3.82 25.90 -12.72
N GLY A 309 -2.77 25.46 -13.41
CA GLY A 309 -1.40 25.86 -13.07
C GLY A 309 -0.34 24.83 -13.44
N PRO A 310 0.92 25.07 -13.08
CA PRO A 310 2.00 24.09 -13.24
C PRO A 310 1.80 22.91 -12.29
N ILE A 311 2.22 21.72 -12.73
CA ILE A 311 2.19 20.48 -11.93
C ILE A 311 3.49 20.29 -11.13
N ASN A 312 4.61 20.79 -11.67
CA ASN A 312 5.95 20.58 -11.13
C ASN A 312 6.49 21.87 -10.51
N VAL A 313 7.38 21.70 -9.52
CA VAL A 313 8.12 22.82 -8.92
C VAL A 313 8.94 23.54 -9.99
N ALA A 314 8.98 24.87 -9.93
CA ALA A 314 9.64 25.73 -10.90
C ALA A 314 11.17 25.86 -10.68
N ASP A 315 11.81 24.83 -10.13
CA ASP A 315 13.28 24.80 -9.99
C ASP A 315 13.91 24.09 -11.19
N TRP A 316 14.61 24.88 -12.01
CA TRP A 316 15.23 24.44 -13.27
C TRP A 316 16.53 23.65 -13.07
N LYS A 317 17.15 23.72 -11.88
CA LYS A 317 18.43 23.03 -11.64
C LYS A 317 18.23 21.55 -11.39
N ASN A 318 17.14 21.20 -10.73
CA ASN A 318 16.90 19.86 -10.21
C ASN A 318 15.77 19.12 -10.96
N MET A 319 14.92 19.83 -11.70
CA MET A 319 13.86 19.21 -12.49
C MET A 319 14.27 19.09 -13.95
N THR A 320 13.88 17.98 -14.60
CA THR A 320 14.05 17.84 -16.04
C THR A 320 13.16 18.85 -16.78
N PRO A 321 13.71 19.69 -17.67
CA PRO A 321 12.92 20.67 -18.39
C PRO A 321 12.05 20.02 -19.48
N PRO A 322 11.00 20.73 -19.96
CA PRO A 322 10.14 20.22 -21.03
C PRO A 322 10.94 19.86 -22.28
N LYS A 323 10.64 18.70 -22.89
CA LYS A 323 11.37 18.20 -24.07
C LYS A 323 11.43 19.22 -25.23
N SER A 324 10.38 20.03 -25.42
CA SER A 324 10.35 21.08 -26.43
C SER A 324 11.42 22.16 -26.22
N ARG A 325 11.75 22.47 -24.97
CA ARG A 325 12.80 23.44 -24.60
C ARG A 325 14.19 22.82 -24.69
N VAL A 326 14.33 21.56 -24.30
CA VAL A 326 15.59 20.79 -24.44
C VAL A 326 16.08 20.76 -25.89
N MET A 327 15.17 20.63 -26.86
CA MET A 327 15.53 20.60 -28.28
C MET A 327 15.85 21.97 -28.88
N THR A 328 15.55 23.07 -28.18
CA THR A 328 15.67 24.44 -28.72
C THR A 328 16.72 25.29 -28.01
N LYS A 329 16.99 25.04 -26.73
CA LYS A 329 17.93 25.82 -25.90
C LYS A 329 19.06 24.97 -25.37
N MET A 330 20.28 25.50 -25.43
CA MET A 330 21.47 24.80 -24.95
C MET A 330 21.48 24.66 -23.42
N GLU A 331 21.04 25.67 -22.66
CA GLU A 331 21.03 25.57 -21.19
C GLU A 331 20.14 24.42 -20.72
N GLU A 332 18.95 24.29 -21.30
CA GLU A 332 17.98 23.26 -20.96
C GLU A 332 18.50 21.85 -21.30
N LEU A 333 19.30 21.72 -22.36
CA LEU A 333 19.98 20.48 -22.70
C LEU A 333 21.05 20.11 -21.67
N ILE A 334 21.85 21.08 -21.22
CA ILE A 334 22.85 20.88 -20.16
C ILE A 334 22.16 20.43 -18.87
N HIS A 335 21.07 21.10 -18.48
CA HIS A 335 20.29 20.71 -17.29
C HIS A 335 19.70 19.31 -17.41
N HIS A 336 19.10 18.99 -18.54
CA HIS A 336 18.58 17.64 -18.78
C HIS A 336 19.70 16.59 -18.69
N PHE A 337 20.88 16.87 -19.22
CA PHE A 337 22.01 15.94 -19.15
C PHE A 337 22.50 15.73 -17.70
N ILE A 338 22.70 16.80 -16.94
CA ILE A 338 23.16 16.73 -15.54
C ILE A 338 22.14 15.99 -14.67
N VAL A 339 20.85 16.38 -14.73
CA VAL A 339 19.81 15.76 -13.89
C VAL A 339 19.64 14.27 -14.17
N VAL A 340 19.84 13.83 -15.42
CA VAL A 340 19.72 12.41 -15.80
C VAL A 340 20.96 11.60 -15.44
N THR A 341 22.15 12.21 -15.44
CA THR A 341 23.43 11.53 -15.20
C THR A 341 23.87 11.59 -13.74
N GLU A 342 23.90 12.77 -13.14
CA GLU A 342 24.31 13.00 -11.74
C GLU A 342 23.15 12.87 -10.76
N GLY A 343 21.91 13.17 -11.20
CA GLY A 343 20.72 13.05 -10.38
C GLY A 343 20.39 14.32 -9.60
N LEU A 344 19.55 14.15 -8.58
CA LEU A 344 19.14 15.22 -7.67
C LEU A 344 20.15 15.37 -6.54
N ASP A 345 20.72 16.57 -6.36
CA ASP A 345 21.63 16.86 -5.25
C ASP A 345 20.83 17.34 -4.03
N ALA A 346 20.79 16.51 -3.00
CA ALA A 346 19.98 16.73 -1.82
C ALA A 346 20.84 17.17 -0.61
N PRO A 347 20.37 18.14 0.21
CA PRO A 347 21.13 18.59 1.37
C PRO A 347 21.35 17.44 2.37
N PRO A 348 22.50 17.40 3.06
CA PRO A 348 22.75 16.39 4.08
C PRO A 348 21.75 16.56 5.23
N GLY A 349 20.99 15.49 5.53
CA GLY A 349 19.99 15.49 6.59
C GLY A 349 19.23 14.16 6.67
N GLU A 350 18.42 14.02 7.73
CA GLU A 350 17.56 12.87 7.97
C GLU A 350 16.12 13.35 8.20
N ILE A 351 15.15 12.71 7.54
CA ILE A 351 13.73 13.04 7.66
C ILE A 351 12.90 11.78 7.78
N TYR A 352 11.91 11.85 8.65
CA TYR A 352 10.78 10.93 8.71
C TYR A 352 9.51 11.68 8.29
N PHE A 353 8.77 11.08 7.36
CA PHE A 353 7.50 11.60 6.87
C PHE A 353 6.33 10.85 7.50
#